data_AF-A0A1G4K036-F1
#
_entry.id   AF-A0A1G4K036-F1
#
_cell.length_a   1.000
_cell.length_b   1.000
_cell.length_c   1.000
_cell.angle_alpha   90.00
_cell.angle_beta   90.00
_cell.angle_gamma   90.00
#
_symmetry.space_group_name_H-M   'P 1'
#
loop_
_entity.id
_entity.type
_entity.pdbx_description
1 polymer ?
#
loop_
_entity_poly.entity_id
_entity_poly.type
_entity_poly.pdbx_seq_one_letter_code
_entity_poly.pdbx_strand_id
1 'polypeptide(L)'
;MWDNPLNKYLDFESRAIELLRRVPFLHEYTSDMISARITLFLTTVGLMALVNELYITIEMSFLQKETYGELNRAPLNAEDLKNHRMIIDDEFHGKEWLDEKSGIVMEEFERLDRFFAKPVHVSHLYVECNIIERSQPSKSKDKIDIECKGPDLLSEPFVFHMEFSPEDWELEKRPEFGCKLQVLRRKLYHFFKDSQWHERYVGRHTESKLNEPFTLSSSVQIYNTSQELLPTTVDDIQLCFLKMETGDTIKCKFVV
;
A
#
# COMPACT_ATOMS: atom_id res chain seq x y z
N MET A 1 -46.50 -41.08 -11.01
CA MET A 1 -46.40 -39.70 -11.58
C MET A 1 -45.21 -38.92 -11.00
N TRP A 2 -44.26 -39.59 -10.33
CA TRP A 2 -43.03 -39.00 -9.77
C TRP A 2 -41.75 -39.56 -10.41
N ASP A 3 -41.87 -40.46 -11.40
CA ASP A 3 -40.75 -41.23 -11.97
C ASP A 3 -39.92 -40.43 -13.00
N ASN A 4 -40.40 -39.27 -13.43
CA ASN A 4 -39.78 -38.49 -14.50
C ASN A 4 -38.59 -37.61 -14.04
N PRO A 5 -38.62 -36.92 -12.87
CA PRO A 5 -37.46 -36.15 -12.41
C PRO A 5 -36.33 -37.03 -11.87
N LEU A 6 -36.65 -38.13 -11.18
CA LEU A 6 -35.64 -39.00 -10.55
C LEU A 6 -34.78 -39.71 -11.60
N ASN A 7 -35.40 -40.22 -12.67
CA ASN A 7 -34.69 -40.87 -13.77
C ASN A 7 -33.82 -39.89 -14.56
N LYS A 8 -34.26 -38.64 -14.73
CA LYS A 8 -33.43 -37.58 -15.35
C LYS A 8 -32.22 -37.21 -14.50
N TYR A 9 -32.39 -37.15 -13.18
CA TYR A 9 -31.29 -36.91 -12.25
C TYR A 9 -30.25 -38.04 -12.32
N LEU A 10 -30.68 -39.31 -12.29
CA LEU A 10 -29.79 -40.47 -12.35
C LEU A 10 -29.04 -40.58 -13.69
N ASP A 11 -29.67 -40.23 -14.82
CA ASP A 11 -28.99 -40.19 -16.13
C ASP A 11 -27.94 -39.07 -16.18
N PHE A 12 -28.27 -37.87 -15.67
CA PHE A 12 -27.32 -36.77 -15.57
C PHE A 12 -26.13 -37.12 -14.66
N GLU A 13 -26.40 -37.70 -13.50
CA GLU A 13 -25.39 -38.16 -12.53
C GLU A 13 -24.45 -39.18 -13.17
N SER A 14 -24.99 -40.16 -13.89
CA SER A 14 -24.21 -41.21 -14.56
C SER A 14 -23.27 -40.63 -15.61
N ARG A 15 -23.76 -39.68 -16.42
CA ARG A 15 -22.93 -38.97 -17.42
C ARG A 15 -21.85 -38.11 -16.76
N ALA A 16 -22.16 -37.44 -15.65
CA ALA A 16 -21.19 -36.63 -14.91
C ALA A 16 -20.08 -37.49 -14.28
N ILE A 17 -20.42 -38.67 -13.73
CA ILE A 17 -19.46 -39.65 -13.22
C ILE A 17 -18.57 -40.18 -14.36
N GLU A 18 -19.14 -40.46 -15.53
CA GLU A 18 -18.36 -40.91 -16.68
C GLU A 18 -17.35 -39.84 -17.14
N LEU A 19 -17.72 -38.56 -17.10
CA LEU A 19 -16.81 -37.46 -17.38
C LEU A 19 -15.69 -37.36 -16.35
N LEU A 20 -16.01 -37.49 -15.05
CA LEU A 20 -15.00 -37.51 -13.97
C LEU A 20 -13.99 -38.66 -14.14
N ARG A 21 -14.46 -39.84 -14.57
CA ARG A 21 -13.62 -41.02 -14.81
C ARG A 21 -12.59 -40.86 -15.93
N ARG A 22 -12.80 -39.90 -16.85
CA ARG A 22 -11.84 -39.58 -17.92
C ARG A 22 -10.61 -38.84 -17.39
N VAL A 23 -10.69 -38.29 -16.17
CA VAL A 23 -9.58 -37.59 -15.53
C VAL A 23 -8.70 -38.62 -14.80
N PRO A 24 -7.43 -38.80 -15.20
CA PRO A 24 -6.60 -39.93 -14.73
C PRO A 24 -6.47 -40.03 -13.21
N PHE A 25 -6.34 -38.90 -12.51
CA PHE A 25 -6.18 -38.88 -11.05
C PHE A 25 -7.50 -39.05 -10.27
N LEU A 26 -8.66 -38.87 -10.92
CA LEU A 26 -9.98 -39.11 -10.30
C LEU A 26 -10.48 -40.54 -10.53
N HIS A 27 -9.81 -41.29 -11.41
CA HIS A 27 -10.19 -42.65 -11.76
C HIS A 27 -10.18 -43.59 -10.54
N GLU A 28 -9.17 -43.48 -9.68
CA GLU A 28 -9.05 -44.30 -8.47
C GLU A 28 -10.23 -44.09 -7.50
N TYR A 29 -10.68 -42.84 -7.37
CA TYR A 29 -11.78 -42.42 -6.50
C TYR A 29 -13.19 -42.64 -7.09
N THR A 30 -13.29 -43.03 -8.36
CA THR A 30 -14.57 -43.21 -9.06
C THR A 30 -14.84 -44.67 -9.44
N SER A 31 -14.06 -45.60 -8.88
CA SER A 31 -14.16 -47.05 -9.09
C SER A 31 -15.48 -47.64 -8.55
N ASP A 32 -15.81 -47.33 -7.29
CA ASP A 32 -17.11 -47.65 -6.69
C ASP A 32 -18.14 -46.52 -6.91
N MET A 33 -19.42 -46.86 -7.05
CA MET A 33 -20.50 -45.90 -7.30
C MET A 33 -20.72 -44.95 -6.11
N ILE A 34 -20.55 -45.43 -4.88
CA ILE A 34 -20.68 -44.57 -3.69
C ILE A 34 -19.53 -43.56 -3.65
N SER A 35 -18.30 -44.03 -3.88
CA SER A 35 -17.12 -43.16 -3.94
C SER A 35 -17.24 -42.13 -5.08
N ALA A 36 -17.69 -42.57 -6.27
CA ALA A 36 -17.89 -41.68 -7.41
C ALA A 36 -18.89 -40.55 -7.14
N ARG A 37 -19.97 -40.83 -6.40
CA ARG A 37 -20.96 -39.83 -5.97
C ARG A 37 -20.37 -38.82 -5.01
N ILE A 38 -19.58 -39.27 -4.04
CA ILE A 38 -18.88 -38.39 -3.10
C ILE A 38 -17.89 -37.51 -3.85
N THR A 39 -17.10 -38.07 -4.76
CA THR A 39 -16.16 -37.31 -5.59
C THR A 39 -16.88 -36.29 -6.47
N LEU A 40 -18.00 -36.64 -7.10
CA LEU A 40 -18.82 -35.71 -7.87
C LEU A 40 -19.35 -34.57 -7.01
N PHE A 41 -19.86 -34.87 -5.80
CA PHE A 41 -20.31 -33.87 -4.86
C PHE A 41 -19.18 -32.91 -4.45
N LEU A 42 -18.04 -33.44 -4.01
CA LEU A 42 -16.88 -32.64 -3.61
C LEU A 42 -16.35 -31.79 -4.76
N THR A 43 -16.31 -32.33 -5.99
CA THR A 43 -15.89 -31.57 -7.18
C THR A 43 -16.85 -30.43 -7.46
N THR A 44 -18.15 -30.67 -7.32
CA THR A 44 -19.19 -29.66 -7.55
C THR A 44 -19.14 -28.56 -6.49
N VAL A 45 -19.05 -28.91 -5.21
CA VAL A 45 -18.91 -27.95 -4.11
C VAL A 45 -17.60 -27.17 -4.22
N GLY A 46 -16.49 -27.85 -4.55
CA GLY A 46 -15.20 -27.22 -4.76
C GLY A 46 -15.20 -26.24 -5.94
N LEU A 47 -15.86 -26.60 -7.04
CA LEU A 47 -16.04 -25.69 -8.18
C LEU A 47 -16.90 -24.48 -7.81
N MET A 48 -17.98 -24.69 -7.05
CA MET A 48 -18.81 -23.59 -6.55
C MET A 48 -18.02 -22.64 -5.64
N ALA A 49 -17.21 -23.19 -4.73
CA ALA A 49 -16.32 -22.41 -3.88
C ALA A 49 -15.29 -21.63 -4.72
N LEU A 50 -14.67 -22.26 -5.72
CA LEU A 50 -13.73 -21.61 -6.64
C LEU A 50 -14.39 -20.43 -7.38
N VAL A 51 -15.60 -20.61 -7.90
CA VAL A 51 -16.34 -19.55 -8.59
C VAL A 51 -16.68 -18.40 -7.63
N ASN A 52 -17.07 -18.72 -6.40
CA ASN A 52 -17.35 -17.72 -5.36
C ASN A 52 -16.10 -16.90 -5.01
N GLU A 53 -14.98 -17.57 -4.75
CA GLU A 53 -13.69 -16.91 -4.46
C GLU A 53 -13.21 -16.06 -5.64
N LEU A 54 -13.36 -16.55 -6.88
CA LEU A 54 -13.01 -15.78 -8.07
C LEU A 54 -13.88 -14.52 -8.19
N TYR A 55 -15.19 -14.63 -7.94
CA TYR A 55 -16.12 -13.50 -7.97
C TYR A 55 -15.73 -12.44 -6.94
N ILE A 56 -15.50 -12.85 -5.68
CA ILE A 56 -15.06 -11.96 -4.60
C ILE A 56 -13.73 -11.30 -4.98
N THR A 57 -12.74 -12.07 -5.46
CA THR A 57 -11.43 -11.53 -5.83
C THR A 57 -11.53 -10.46 -6.92
N ILE A 58 -12.40 -10.66 -7.92
CA ILE A 58 -12.63 -9.70 -8.99
C ILE A 58 -13.28 -8.43 -8.43
N GLU A 59 -14.35 -8.55 -7.65
CA GLU A 59 -15.05 -7.43 -7.03
C GLU A 59 -14.08 -6.58 -6.19
N MET A 60 -13.24 -7.24 -5.39
CA MET A 60 -12.24 -6.56 -4.56
C MET A 60 -11.16 -5.86 -5.35
N SER A 61 -10.70 -6.45 -6.44
CA SER A 61 -9.75 -5.81 -7.34
C SER A 61 -10.30 -4.52 -7.94
N PHE A 62 -11.61 -4.48 -8.22
CA PHE A 62 -12.26 -3.25 -8.69
C PHE A 62 -12.36 -2.18 -7.61
N LEU A 63 -12.77 -2.53 -6.38
CA LEU A 63 -12.87 -1.60 -5.26
C LEU A 63 -11.52 -0.97 -4.90
N GLN A 64 -10.45 -1.78 -4.87
CA GLN A 64 -9.09 -1.29 -4.66
C GLN A 64 -8.70 -0.31 -5.76
N LYS A 65 -8.89 -0.68 -7.02
CA LYS A 65 -8.55 0.16 -8.17
C LYS A 65 -9.32 1.48 -8.19
N GLU A 66 -10.58 1.47 -7.78
CA GLU A 66 -11.39 2.69 -7.65
C GLU A 66 -10.82 3.61 -6.57
N THR A 67 -10.44 3.05 -5.42
CA THR A 67 -9.80 3.81 -4.33
C THR A 67 -8.49 4.44 -4.78
N TYR A 68 -7.59 3.67 -5.40
CA TYR A 68 -6.34 4.21 -5.94
C TYR A 68 -6.60 5.28 -7.01
N GLY A 69 -7.65 5.10 -7.82
CA GLY A 69 -8.11 6.08 -8.78
C GLY A 69 -8.57 7.40 -8.13
N GLU A 70 -9.30 7.32 -7.01
CA GLU A 70 -9.74 8.48 -6.21
C GLU A 70 -8.53 9.22 -5.64
N LEU A 71 -7.62 8.50 -4.97
CA LEU A 71 -6.38 9.02 -4.40
C LEU A 71 -5.48 9.71 -5.44
N ASN A 72 -5.29 9.09 -6.60
CA ASN A 72 -4.42 9.62 -7.63
C ASN A 72 -5.00 10.86 -8.32
N ARG A 73 -6.34 10.98 -8.40
CA ARG A 73 -7.03 12.16 -8.95
C ARG A 73 -7.12 13.32 -7.97
N ALA A 74 -7.12 13.04 -6.67
CA ALA A 74 -7.18 14.08 -5.66
C ALA A 74 -5.93 14.98 -5.72
N PRO A 75 -6.09 16.31 -5.64
CA PRO A 75 -4.95 17.19 -5.48
C PRO A 75 -4.28 16.91 -4.12
N LEU A 76 -2.96 17.10 -4.04
CA LEU A 76 -2.23 17.08 -2.77
C LEU A 76 -2.60 18.34 -1.95
N ASN A 77 -3.76 18.29 -1.31
CA ASN A 77 -4.18 19.24 -0.31
C ASN A 77 -4.05 18.59 1.07
N ALA A 78 -3.23 19.18 1.94
CA ALA A 78 -2.94 18.64 3.26
C ALA A 78 -4.22 18.51 4.12
N GLU A 79 -5.15 19.45 3.98
CA GLU A 79 -6.41 19.42 4.73
C GLU A 79 -7.33 18.28 4.26
N ASP A 80 -7.46 18.09 2.95
CA ASP A 80 -8.32 17.05 2.38
C ASP A 80 -7.76 15.64 2.69
N LEU A 81 -6.43 15.48 2.63
CA LEU A 81 -5.78 14.22 2.96
C LEU A 81 -5.89 13.90 4.46
N LYS A 82 -5.70 14.87 5.36
CA LYS A 82 -5.90 14.67 6.80
C LYS A 82 -7.35 14.34 7.15
N ASN A 83 -8.28 14.89 6.37
CA ASN A 83 -9.71 14.66 6.54
C ASN A 83 -10.26 13.52 5.68
N HIS A 84 -9.41 12.69 5.11
CA HIS A 84 -9.84 11.60 4.26
C HIS A 84 -10.73 10.62 5.05
N ARG A 85 -11.85 10.20 4.46
CA ARG A 85 -12.86 9.35 5.10
C ARG A 85 -12.25 8.12 5.78
N MET A 86 -11.30 7.46 5.13
CA MET A 86 -10.64 6.24 5.63
C MET A 86 -9.68 6.48 6.80
N ILE A 87 -9.34 7.73 7.12
CA ILE A 87 -8.46 8.08 8.26
C ILE A 87 -9.31 8.48 9.47
N ILE A 88 -10.40 9.22 9.23
CA ILE A 88 -11.27 9.73 10.29
C ILE A 88 -12.31 8.70 10.74
N ASP A 89 -12.91 7.99 9.79
CA ASP A 89 -14.08 7.17 10.07
C ASP A 89 -13.68 5.83 10.68
N ASP A 90 -13.97 5.67 11.98
CA ASP A 90 -13.75 4.44 12.75
C ASP A 90 -14.46 3.23 12.16
N GLU A 91 -15.45 3.43 11.29
CA GLU A 91 -16.14 2.34 10.59
C GLU A 91 -15.28 1.60 9.56
N PHE A 92 -14.18 2.22 9.12
CA PHE A 92 -13.18 1.56 8.28
C PHE A 92 -12.20 0.74 9.13
N HIS A 93 -12.27 0.77 10.45
CA HIS A 93 -11.24 0.17 11.30
C HIS A 93 -11.83 -0.88 12.23
N GLY A 94 -11.10 -1.98 12.40
CA GLY A 94 -11.38 -2.98 13.42
C GLY A 94 -11.35 -2.35 14.81
N LYS A 95 -12.24 -2.80 15.70
CA LYS A 95 -12.31 -2.35 17.09
C LYS A 95 -12.04 -3.50 18.03
N GLU A 96 -11.05 -3.32 18.89
CA GLU A 96 -10.78 -4.22 19.99
C GLU A 96 -11.44 -3.68 21.26
N TRP A 97 -12.20 -4.50 21.96
CA TRP A 97 -12.72 -4.18 23.28
C TRP A 97 -12.58 -5.37 24.22
N LEU A 98 -12.26 -5.08 25.49
CA LEU A 98 -12.14 -6.10 26.52
C LEU A 98 -13.53 -6.38 27.10
N ASP A 99 -14.00 -7.61 27.00
CA ASP A 99 -15.21 -8.02 27.70
C ASP A 99 -14.87 -8.24 29.19
N GLU A 100 -15.29 -7.32 30.05
CA GLU A 100 -15.05 -7.34 31.49
C GLU A 100 -15.58 -8.62 32.17
N LYS A 101 -16.57 -9.30 31.56
CA LYS A 101 -17.16 -10.53 32.13
C LYS A 101 -16.35 -11.78 31.83
N SER A 102 -15.76 -11.88 30.64
CA SER A 102 -15.01 -13.05 30.21
C SER A 102 -13.49 -12.87 30.30
N GLY A 103 -13.01 -11.63 30.42
CA GLY A 103 -11.59 -11.29 30.35
C GLY A 103 -10.98 -11.53 28.97
N ILE A 104 -11.82 -11.72 27.95
CA ILE A 104 -11.41 -11.99 26.56
C ILE A 104 -11.44 -10.67 25.79
N VAL A 105 -10.40 -10.43 24.98
CA VAL A 105 -10.39 -9.35 24.00
C VAL A 105 -11.24 -9.77 22.80
N MET A 106 -12.30 -9.02 22.56
CA MET A 106 -13.22 -9.21 21.44
C MET A 106 -12.84 -8.21 20.33
N GLU A 107 -12.60 -8.73 19.13
CA GLU A 107 -12.29 -7.95 17.94
C GLU A 107 -13.53 -7.88 17.04
N GLU A 108 -14.01 -6.67 16.78
CA GLU A 108 -15.06 -6.38 15.81
C GLU A 108 -14.39 -5.97 14.49
N PHE A 109 -14.44 -6.86 13.50
CA PHE A 109 -13.89 -6.61 12.17
C PHE A 109 -14.78 -5.65 11.38
N GLU A 110 -14.14 -4.82 10.56
CA GLU A 110 -14.81 -4.02 9.55
C GLU A 110 -15.53 -4.89 8.49
N ARG A 111 -16.43 -4.25 7.75
CA ARG A 111 -17.08 -4.90 6.61
C ARG A 111 -16.07 -5.16 5.50
N LEU A 112 -16.31 -6.25 4.77
CA LEU A 112 -15.45 -6.72 3.67
C LEU A 112 -15.17 -5.60 2.65
N ASP A 113 -16.21 -4.91 2.17
CA ASP A 113 -16.10 -3.78 1.23
C ASP A 113 -15.18 -2.65 1.74
N ARG A 114 -15.22 -2.37 3.04
CA ARG A 114 -14.41 -1.31 3.68
C ARG A 114 -12.96 -1.74 3.88
N PHE A 115 -12.73 -3.00 4.23
CA PHE A 115 -11.39 -3.56 4.34
C PHE A 115 -10.65 -3.45 3.00
N PHE A 116 -11.29 -3.90 1.92
CA PHE A 116 -10.67 -3.88 0.59
C PHE A 116 -10.61 -2.49 -0.04
N ALA A 117 -11.44 -1.55 0.41
CA ALA A 117 -11.30 -0.16 0.01
C ALA A 117 -10.06 0.52 0.63
N LYS A 118 -9.36 -0.07 1.60
CA LYS A 118 -8.17 0.57 2.18
C LYS A 118 -6.99 0.55 1.20
N PRO A 119 -6.21 1.63 1.09
CA PRO A 119 -4.94 1.57 0.39
C PRO A 119 -3.95 0.68 1.14
N VAL A 120 -3.19 -0.12 0.40
CA VAL A 120 -2.15 -0.99 0.95
C VAL A 120 -0.97 -0.14 1.41
N HIS A 121 -0.43 -0.44 2.58
CA HIS A 121 0.74 0.25 3.10
C HIS A 121 1.98 0.06 2.21
N VAL A 122 2.89 1.01 2.28
CA VAL A 122 4.16 0.98 1.54
C VAL A 122 5.22 0.26 2.37
N SER A 123 5.69 -0.90 1.91
CA SER A 123 6.70 -1.69 2.61
C SER A 123 8.13 -1.39 2.17
N HIS A 124 8.32 -0.99 0.91
CA HIS A 124 9.61 -0.54 0.39
C HIS A 124 9.47 0.40 -0.81
N LEU A 125 10.49 1.21 -1.04
CA LEU A 125 10.59 2.17 -2.15
C LEU A 125 12.00 2.17 -2.74
N TYR A 126 12.11 2.52 -4.01
CA TYR A 126 13.37 2.98 -4.60
C TYR A 126 13.41 4.50 -4.55
N VAL A 127 14.55 5.07 -4.18
CA VAL A 127 14.70 6.52 -4.07
C VAL A 127 15.85 6.97 -4.97
N GLU A 128 15.51 7.72 -6.00
CA GLU A 128 16.45 8.42 -6.87
C GLU A 128 16.81 9.76 -6.22
N CYS A 129 18.06 9.90 -5.79
CA CYS A 129 18.52 11.06 -5.05
C CYS A 129 19.50 11.91 -5.85
N ASN A 130 19.27 13.21 -5.84
CA ASN A 130 20.24 14.20 -6.31
C ASN A 130 20.51 15.26 -5.22
N ILE A 131 21.60 15.99 -5.37
CA ILE A 131 21.99 17.09 -4.48
C ILE A 131 21.88 18.36 -5.30
N ILE A 132 21.17 19.35 -4.79
CA ILE A 132 20.97 20.62 -5.47
C ILE A 132 21.54 21.76 -4.64
N GLU A 133 22.21 22.70 -5.30
CA GLU A 133 22.67 23.92 -4.66
C GLU A 133 21.47 24.84 -4.38
N ARG A 134 21.39 25.39 -3.18
CA ARG A 134 20.34 26.34 -2.84
C ARG A 134 20.45 27.61 -3.70
N SER A 135 19.58 27.72 -4.71
CA SER A 135 19.34 28.98 -5.41
C SER A 135 18.27 29.80 -4.70
N GLN A 136 18.16 31.10 -5.01
CA GLN A 136 17.18 31.97 -4.36
C GLN A 136 15.76 31.39 -4.43
N PRO A 137 14.99 31.45 -3.33
CA PRO A 137 13.62 30.98 -3.30
C PRO A 137 12.83 31.70 -4.38
N SER A 138 12.23 30.96 -5.32
CA SER A 138 11.27 31.56 -6.23
C SER A 138 10.10 32.05 -5.38
N LYS A 139 9.93 33.38 -5.28
CA LYS A 139 8.88 34.03 -4.48
C LYS A 139 7.50 33.62 -5.00
N SER A 140 6.97 32.50 -4.54
CA SER A 140 5.53 32.24 -4.53
C SER A 140 5.00 32.80 -3.22
N LYS A 141 4.02 33.71 -3.30
CA LYS A 141 3.58 34.55 -2.18
C LYS A 141 2.81 33.79 -1.08
N ASP A 142 2.47 32.52 -1.27
CA ASP A 142 1.44 31.85 -0.46
C ASP A 142 1.77 30.39 -0.03
N LYS A 143 3.03 29.94 0.05
CA LYS A 143 3.33 28.56 0.53
C LYS A 143 4.46 28.47 1.56
N ILE A 144 4.18 27.66 2.60
CA ILE A 144 5.03 27.33 3.75
C ILE A 144 6.20 26.39 3.36
N ASP A 145 6.16 25.78 2.17
CA ASP A 145 7.23 24.92 1.65
C ASP A 145 7.74 25.49 0.32
N ILE A 146 8.97 26.01 0.33
CA ILE A 146 9.60 26.60 -0.84
C ILE A 146 10.30 25.49 -1.61
N GLU A 147 9.82 25.20 -2.82
CA GLU A 147 10.58 24.39 -3.77
C GLU A 147 11.89 25.12 -4.10
N CYS A 148 13.02 24.46 -3.84
CA CYS A 148 14.34 25.00 -4.15
C CYS A 148 14.71 24.52 -5.55
N LYS A 149 15.10 25.45 -6.42
CA LYS A 149 15.44 25.14 -7.82
C LYS A 149 16.91 25.40 -8.07
N GLY A 150 17.76 24.48 -7.62
CA GLY A 150 19.19 24.52 -7.87
C GLY A 150 19.61 23.80 -9.15
N PRO A 151 20.83 24.06 -9.65
CA PRO A 151 21.49 23.10 -10.53
C PRO A 151 21.77 21.80 -9.75
N ASP A 152 21.62 20.68 -10.45
CA ASP A 152 22.01 19.36 -9.93
C ASP A 152 23.55 19.31 -9.81
N LEU A 153 24.04 18.99 -8.62
CA LEU A 153 25.48 18.91 -8.31
C LEU A 153 26.09 17.56 -8.68
N LEU A 154 25.26 16.53 -8.85
CA LEU A 154 25.67 15.22 -9.34
C LEU A 154 25.30 15.08 -10.81
N SER A 155 26.23 14.57 -11.60
CA SER A 155 26.01 14.26 -13.02
C SER A 155 25.06 13.07 -13.21
N GLU A 156 25.10 12.12 -12.28
CA GLU A 156 24.21 10.96 -12.23
C GLU A 156 23.60 10.89 -10.82
N PRO A 157 22.27 10.85 -10.70
CA PRO A 157 21.62 10.64 -9.42
C PRO A 157 21.90 9.22 -8.93
N PHE A 158 22.02 9.05 -7.62
CA PHE A 158 22.19 7.73 -7.04
C PHE A 158 20.83 7.17 -6.63
N VAL A 159 20.62 5.89 -6.92
CA VAL A 159 19.38 5.17 -6.59
C VAL A 159 19.68 4.17 -5.49
N PHE A 160 18.83 4.11 -4.48
CA PHE A 160 18.89 3.07 -3.46
C PHE A 160 17.51 2.55 -3.10
N HIS A 161 17.52 1.37 -2.48
CA HIS A 161 16.33 0.71 -1.99
C HIS A 161 16.16 1.01 -0.50
N MET A 162 14.97 1.43 -0.11
CA MET A 162 14.59 1.71 1.26
C MET A 162 13.46 0.76 1.67
N GLU A 163 13.70 0.01 2.73
CA GLU A 163 12.70 -0.84 3.37
C GLU A 163 12.18 -0.19 4.66
N PHE A 164 10.94 -0.49 4.96
CA PHE A 164 10.30 -0.12 6.21
C PHE A 164 10.03 -1.41 7.00
N SER A 165 10.43 -1.43 8.27
CA SER A 165 10.22 -2.56 9.19
C SER A 165 8.99 -2.29 10.05
N PRO A 166 8.25 -3.31 10.51
CA PRO A 166 7.04 -3.11 11.34
C PRO A 166 7.23 -2.14 12.53
N GLU A 167 8.42 -2.15 13.13
CA GLU A 167 8.84 -1.23 14.20
C GLU A 167 8.67 0.27 13.85
N ASP A 168 8.72 0.61 12.56
CA ASP A 168 8.58 1.98 12.05
C ASP A 168 7.13 2.50 12.13
N TRP A 169 6.11 1.62 12.28
CA TRP A 169 4.69 2.02 12.32
C TRP A 169 3.82 1.25 13.32
N GLU A 170 4.36 0.30 14.08
CA GLU A 170 3.59 -0.47 15.09
C GLU A 170 2.95 0.44 16.16
N LEU A 171 3.57 1.58 16.48
CA LEU A 171 3.08 2.55 17.46
C LEU A 171 2.08 3.56 16.88
N GLU A 172 1.77 3.48 15.59
CA GLU A 172 0.80 4.36 14.97
C GLU A 172 -0.62 4.04 15.43
N LYS A 173 -1.49 5.06 15.48
CA LYS A 173 -2.91 4.85 15.79
C LYS A 173 -3.56 3.86 14.81
N ARG A 174 -3.09 3.89 13.56
CA ARG A 174 -3.56 3.07 12.44
C ARG A 174 -2.38 2.38 11.76
N PRO A 175 -1.88 1.27 12.34
CA PRO A 175 -0.70 0.56 11.80
C PRO A 175 -0.96 -0.08 10.43
N GLU A 176 -2.22 -0.32 10.05
CA GLU A 176 -2.60 -0.91 8.76
C GLU A 176 -2.20 -0.06 7.54
N PHE A 177 -2.01 1.26 7.74
CA PHE A 177 -1.59 2.19 6.69
C PHE A 177 -0.06 2.36 6.62
N GLY A 178 0.68 1.77 7.56
CA GLY A 178 2.14 1.78 7.59
C GLY A 178 2.77 3.12 7.94
N CYS A 179 3.96 3.36 7.38
CA CYS A 179 4.78 4.52 7.71
C CYS A 179 4.17 5.86 7.31
N LYS A 180 4.48 6.88 8.12
CA LYS A 180 4.29 8.31 7.77
C LYS A 180 5.42 8.87 6.93
N LEU A 181 5.13 9.95 6.20
CA LEU A 181 6.14 10.70 5.45
C LEU A 181 7.28 11.22 6.33
N GLN A 182 6.99 11.60 7.58
CA GLN A 182 8.02 11.99 8.54
C GLN A 182 9.11 10.92 8.72
N VAL A 183 8.73 9.64 8.74
CA VAL A 183 9.67 8.52 8.93
C VAL A 183 10.57 8.38 7.70
N LEU A 184 10.00 8.43 6.49
CA LEU A 184 10.74 8.45 5.24
C LEU A 184 11.72 9.64 5.19
N ARG A 185 11.25 10.86 5.47
CA ARG A 185 12.08 12.08 5.48
C ARG A 185 13.23 11.97 6.47
N ARG A 186 12.97 11.41 7.66
CA ARG A 186 14.00 11.16 8.68
C ARG A 186 15.05 10.15 8.22
N LYS A 187 14.62 9.02 7.64
CA LYS A 187 15.55 8.02 7.09
C LYS A 187 16.42 8.62 5.98
N LEU A 188 15.83 9.38 5.05
CA LEU A 188 16.57 10.05 3.97
C LEU A 188 17.58 11.08 4.49
N TYR A 189 17.19 11.86 5.50
CA TYR A 189 18.07 12.83 6.14
C TYR A 189 19.28 12.16 6.78
N HIS A 190 19.07 11.10 7.59
CA HIS A 190 20.16 10.39 8.23
C HIS A 190 21.05 9.68 7.20
N PHE A 191 20.44 9.05 6.20
CA PHE A 191 21.17 8.44 5.09
C PHE A 191 22.11 9.45 4.40
N PHE A 192 21.61 10.64 4.07
CA PHE A 192 22.45 11.67 3.46
C PHE A 192 23.52 12.19 4.42
N LYS A 193 23.16 12.47 5.67
CA LYS A 193 24.07 12.99 6.71
C LYS A 193 25.27 12.08 6.94
N ASP A 194 25.05 10.77 6.91
CA ASP A 194 26.09 9.76 7.12
C ASP A 194 26.89 9.45 5.83
N SER A 195 26.47 10.02 4.69
CA SER A 195 27.15 9.83 3.41
C SER A 195 28.36 10.75 3.23
N GLN A 196 29.32 10.31 2.41
CA GLN A 196 30.48 11.12 2.01
C GLN A 196 30.09 12.41 1.28
N TRP A 197 28.89 12.44 0.68
CA TRP A 197 28.38 13.60 -0.02
C TRP A 197 28.04 14.76 0.92
N HIS A 198 27.49 14.46 2.11
CA HIS A 198 27.21 15.49 3.11
C HIS A 198 28.50 16.15 3.61
N GLU A 199 29.57 15.37 3.87
CA GLU A 199 30.87 15.95 4.23
C GLU A 199 31.42 16.85 3.12
N ARG A 200 31.28 16.43 1.86
CA ARG A 200 31.79 17.15 0.68
C ARG A 200 31.05 18.46 0.42
N TYR A 201 29.72 18.47 0.51
CA TYR A 201 28.89 19.60 0.08
C TYR A 201 28.38 20.47 1.24
N VAL A 202 28.19 19.90 2.43
CA VAL A 202 27.73 20.65 3.63
C VAL A 202 28.91 20.96 4.54
N GLY A 203 29.74 19.96 4.87
CA GLY A 203 30.84 20.10 5.82
C GLY A 203 31.90 21.13 5.41
N ARG A 204 32.24 21.20 4.12
CA ARG A 204 33.25 22.15 3.59
C ARG A 204 32.74 23.58 3.40
N HIS A 205 31.43 23.80 3.28
CA HIS A 205 30.84 25.13 3.01
C HIS A 205 30.56 25.96 4.27
N THR A 206 30.74 25.38 5.46
CA THR A 206 30.55 26.07 6.76
C THR A 206 31.40 27.35 6.92
N GLU A 207 32.45 27.54 6.11
CA GLU A 207 33.31 28.73 6.15
C GLU A 207 32.86 29.89 5.22
N SER A 208 31.85 29.72 4.35
CA SER A 208 31.45 30.75 3.37
C SER A 208 29.95 31.11 3.40
N LYS A 209 29.64 32.10 4.26
CA LYS A 209 28.71 33.24 4.08
C LYS A 209 27.21 33.08 3.81
N LEU A 210 26.62 31.88 3.67
CA LEU A 210 25.15 31.72 3.65
C LEU A 210 24.72 30.44 4.41
N ASN A 211 25.10 30.33 5.69
CA ASN A 211 24.83 29.14 6.49
C ASN A 211 23.42 29.17 7.10
N GLU A 212 22.43 28.69 6.35
CA GLU A 212 21.30 28.04 7.01
C GLU A 212 21.69 26.58 7.32
N PRO A 213 21.39 26.06 8.53
CA PRO A 213 21.73 24.70 8.88
C PRO A 213 20.98 23.69 7.98
N PHE A 214 21.63 22.58 7.64
CA PHE A 214 20.99 21.46 6.95
C PHE A 214 19.96 20.80 7.90
N THR A 215 18.67 21.06 7.68
CA THR A 215 17.58 20.57 8.54
C THR A 215 16.63 19.65 7.79
N LEU A 216 15.93 18.79 8.54
CA LEU A 216 14.92 17.86 8.01
C LEU A 216 13.85 18.55 7.16
N SER A 217 13.35 19.69 7.61
CA SER A 217 12.21 20.38 6.98
C SER A 217 12.59 21.18 5.73
N SER A 218 13.78 21.82 5.73
CA SER A 218 14.18 22.70 4.63
C SER A 218 15.04 22.02 3.56
N SER A 219 15.72 20.93 3.92
CA SER A 219 16.83 20.41 3.11
C SER A 219 16.55 19.08 2.43
N VAL A 220 15.40 18.45 2.70
CA VAL A 220 14.99 17.20 2.04
C VAL A 220 13.70 17.45 1.29
N GLN A 221 13.75 17.44 -0.04
CA GLN A 221 12.59 17.60 -0.92
C GLN A 221 12.24 16.25 -1.54
N ILE A 222 11.07 15.73 -1.19
CA ILE A 222 10.59 14.42 -1.64
C ILE A 222 9.49 14.65 -2.66
N TYR A 223 9.54 13.91 -3.76
CA TYR A 223 8.54 13.94 -4.81
C TYR A 223 7.87 12.57 -4.91
N ASN A 224 6.55 12.54 -5.06
CA ASN A 224 5.85 11.29 -5.32
C ASN A 224 6.09 10.78 -6.75
N THR A 225 5.48 9.65 -7.10
CA THR A 225 5.54 9.06 -8.46
C THR A 225 5.03 10.01 -9.54
N SER A 226 4.04 10.85 -9.19
CA SER A 226 3.47 11.89 -10.05
C SER A 226 4.33 13.16 -10.18
N GLN A 227 5.55 13.15 -9.63
CA GLN A 227 6.48 14.29 -9.62
C GLN A 227 5.95 15.52 -8.86
N GLU A 228 5.02 15.32 -7.93
CA GLU A 228 4.50 16.37 -7.06
C GLU A 228 5.36 16.46 -5.78
N LEU A 229 5.75 17.68 -5.40
CA LEU A 229 6.51 17.92 -4.19
C LEU A 229 5.65 17.64 -2.95
N LEU A 230 6.15 16.83 -2.02
CA LEU A 230 5.51 16.50 -0.76
C LEU A 230 5.92 17.51 0.33
N PRO A 231 5.04 18.46 0.69
CA PRO A 231 5.34 19.49 1.69
C PRO A 231 5.54 18.91 3.09
N THR A 232 6.17 19.66 3.99
CA THR A 232 6.32 19.24 5.39
C THR A 232 4.98 19.24 6.15
N THR A 233 3.99 19.99 5.65
CA THR A 233 2.62 20.02 6.21
C THR A 233 1.90 18.67 6.16
N VAL A 234 2.33 17.76 5.28
CA VAL A 234 1.78 16.39 5.14
C VAL A 234 2.67 15.32 5.77
N ASP A 235 3.67 15.70 6.59
CA ASP A 235 4.57 14.73 7.24
C ASP A 235 3.84 13.73 8.15
N ASP A 236 2.69 14.12 8.72
CA ASP A 236 1.86 13.27 9.57
C ASP A 236 1.03 12.22 8.81
N ILE A 237 0.98 12.28 7.48
CA ILE A 237 0.16 11.41 6.63
C ILE A 237 0.97 10.16 6.24
N GLN A 238 0.29 9.01 6.18
CA GLN A 238 0.88 7.74 5.75
C GLN A 238 1.22 7.73 4.25
N LEU A 239 2.28 7.03 3.89
CA LEU A 239 2.84 7.01 2.53
C LEU A 239 1.83 6.55 1.48
N CYS A 240 0.96 5.60 1.81
CA CYS A 240 -0.04 5.06 0.89
C CYS A 240 -1.10 6.09 0.46
N PHE A 241 -1.33 7.14 1.26
CA PHE A 241 -2.21 8.26 0.89
C PHE A 241 -1.51 9.32 0.02
N LEU A 242 -0.19 9.23 -0.14
CA LEU A 242 0.63 10.21 -0.83
C LEU A 242 1.00 9.77 -2.26
N LYS A 243 0.17 8.93 -2.87
CA LYS A 243 0.33 8.39 -4.23
C LYS A 243 1.66 7.62 -4.39
N MET A 244 1.99 6.84 -3.37
CA MET A 244 3.14 5.94 -3.37
C MET A 244 2.67 4.52 -3.08
N GLU A 245 3.18 3.57 -3.85
CA GLU A 245 2.91 2.15 -3.72
C GLU A 245 4.22 1.41 -3.43
N THR A 246 4.09 0.18 -2.92
CA THR A 246 5.24 -0.68 -2.66
C THR A 246 5.99 -0.98 -3.96
N GLY A 247 7.30 -0.72 -3.97
CA GLY A 247 8.16 -0.94 -5.12
C GLY A 247 8.28 0.24 -6.08
N ASP A 248 7.60 1.35 -5.80
CA ASP A 248 7.73 2.57 -6.61
C ASP A 248 9.11 3.21 -6.51
N THR A 249 9.49 3.92 -7.58
CA THR A 249 10.67 4.79 -7.61
C THR A 249 10.24 6.24 -7.42
N ILE A 250 10.64 6.84 -6.31
CA ILE A 250 10.40 8.25 -5.97
C ILE A 250 11.66 9.08 -6.14
N LYS A 251 11.51 10.40 -6.31
CA LYS A 251 12.64 11.32 -6.42
C LYS A 251 12.84 12.08 -5.12
N CYS A 252 14.10 12.25 -4.74
CA CYS A 252 14.50 13.06 -3.60
C CYS A 252 15.61 14.03 -4.00
N LYS A 253 15.51 15.27 -3.52
CA LYS A 253 16.54 16.29 -3.69
C LYS A 253 17.03 16.74 -2.32
N PHE A 254 18.34 16.64 -2.10
CA PHE A 254 19.00 17.20 -0.93
C PHE A 254 19.43 18.63 -1.26
N VAL A 255 18.87 19.61 -0.55
CA VAL A 255 19.18 21.02 -0.72
C VAL A 255 20.32 21.40 0.21
N VAL A 256 21.46 21.76 -0.38
CA VAL A 256 22.69 22.16 0.31
C VAL A 256 23.04 23.61 0.07
#